data_AF-A1ZJ22-F1
#
_entry.id   AF-A1ZJ22-F1
#
_cell.length_a   1.000
_cell.length_b   1.000
_cell.length_c   1.000
_cell.angle_alpha   90.00
_cell.angle_beta   90.00
_cell.angle_gamma   90.00
#
_symmetry.space_group_name_H-M   'P 1'
#
loop_
_entity.id
_entity.type
_entity.pdbx_description
1 polymer ?
#
loop_
_entity_poly.entity_id
_entity_poly.type
_entity_poly.pdbx_seq_one_letter_code
_entity_poly.pdbx_strand_id
1 'polypeptide(L)'
;MKTILKLSVITIFFSLSATAKPKARVGMQALVKAYFNSPTQANVKFTITKKDLHNGYMKYEASYTNQSITRGELAYYVTNGGQEMLAVTTLMCMQACSTLLQFYGIQQGKLTLLPNQIVGMTMNDFGNRVNQLIKTKMSANERQRQAQGEMALFSDITSLPQHGTTIYIKKDSRVDRNSIVVAELHFDLTTGKFRFVKR
;
A
#
# COMPACT_ATOMS: atom_id res chain seq x y z
N MET A 1 -37.70 13.62 70.22
CA MET A 1 -37.19 14.22 68.98
C MET A 1 -36.32 13.21 68.26
N LYS A 2 -36.69 12.81 67.03
CA LYS A 2 -35.93 11.88 66.18
C LYS A 2 -35.09 12.71 65.20
N THR A 3 -33.78 12.50 65.18
CA THR A 3 -32.91 13.14 64.18
C THR A 3 -32.28 12.06 63.31
N ILE A 4 -32.50 12.21 62.01
CA ILE A 4 -32.28 11.25 60.92
C ILE A 4 -30.80 11.27 60.54
N LEU A 5 -30.15 10.11 60.57
CA LEU A 5 -28.79 9.92 60.06
C LEU A 5 -28.86 9.88 58.51
N LYS A 6 -28.31 10.89 57.83
CA LYS A 6 -28.15 10.89 56.37
C LYS A 6 -27.00 9.95 55.99
N LEU A 7 -27.34 8.83 55.37
CA LEU A 7 -26.38 7.94 54.72
C LEU A 7 -26.04 8.51 53.33
N SER A 8 -24.82 9.00 53.14
CA SER A 8 -24.31 9.36 51.82
C SER A 8 -23.70 8.11 51.17
N VAL A 9 -24.38 7.58 50.15
CA VAL A 9 -23.86 6.51 49.30
C VAL A 9 -22.85 7.12 48.33
N ILE A 10 -21.56 6.82 48.53
CA ILE A 10 -20.49 7.17 47.59
C ILE A 10 -20.49 6.09 46.50
N THR A 11 -21.02 6.41 45.33
CA THR A 11 -20.96 5.55 44.15
C THR A 11 -19.59 5.71 43.50
N ILE A 12 -18.66 4.80 43.81
CA ILE A 12 -17.35 4.72 43.14
C ILE A 12 -17.58 4.12 41.75
N PHE A 13 -17.58 4.97 40.71
CA PHE A 13 -17.51 4.52 39.33
C PHE A 13 -16.10 3.96 39.06
N PHE A 14 -15.95 2.65 39.16
CA PHE A 14 -14.82 1.95 38.55
C PHE A 14 -15.00 1.96 37.04
N SER A 15 -14.32 2.87 36.34
CA SER A 15 -14.15 2.80 34.88
C SER A 15 -13.29 1.58 34.59
N LEU A 16 -13.94 0.44 34.31
CA LEU A 16 -13.28 -0.74 33.77
C LEU A 16 -12.72 -0.33 32.40
N SER A 17 -11.45 0.06 32.36
CA SER A 17 -10.72 0.29 31.12
C SER A 17 -10.55 -1.08 30.47
N ALA A 18 -11.51 -1.45 29.62
CA ALA A 18 -11.41 -2.62 28.78
C ALA A 18 -10.22 -2.41 27.84
N THR A 19 -9.03 -2.83 28.27
CA THR A 19 -7.91 -3.07 27.37
C THR A 19 -8.39 -4.11 26.37
N ALA A 20 -8.78 -3.63 25.19
CA ALA A 20 -9.18 -4.46 24.08
C ALA A 20 -8.08 -5.51 23.89
N LYS A 21 -8.44 -6.80 24.04
CA LYS A 21 -7.52 -7.90 23.78
C LYS A 21 -6.89 -7.67 22.40
N PRO A 22 -5.57 -7.84 22.24
CA PRO A 22 -4.94 -7.71 20.94
C PRO A 22 -5.67 -8.61 19.95
N LYS A 23 -6.19 -8.01 18.88
CA LYS A 23 -6.92 -8.72 17.83
C LYS A 23 -6.00 -9.84 17.32
N ALA A 24 -6.49 -11.08 17.30
CA ALA A 24 -5.68 -12.20 16.84
C ALA A 24 -5.12 -11.91 15.44
N ARG A 25 -3.79 -12.08 15.29
CA ARG A 25 -3.08 -11.90 14.02
C ARG A 25 -3.67 -12.85 12.97
N VAL A 26 -4.06 -12.31 11.82
CA VAL A 26 -4.52 -13.06 10.65
C VAL A 26 -3.33 -13.64 9.91
N GLY A 27 -2.24 -12.89 9.82
CA GLY A 27 -0.98 -13.30 9.21
C GLY A 27 -0.94 -13.15 7.69
N MET A 28 0.28 -13.06 7.16
CA MET A 28 0.57 -12.82 5.74
C MET A 28 -0.16 -13.82 4.82
N GLN A 29 -0.08 -15.12 5.12
CA GLN A 29 -0.63 -16.14 4.23
C GLN A 29 -2.14 -16.00 4.05
N ALA A 30 -2.85 -15.68 5.13
CA ALA A 30 -4.29 -15.48 5.09
C ALA A 30 -4.67 -14.23 4.31
N LEU A 31 -3.94 -13.12 4.49
CA LEU A 31 -4.13 -11.89 3.72
C LEU A 31 -3.88 -12.09 2.22
N VAL A 32 -2.78 -12.75 1.85
CA VAL A 32 -2.45 -13.07 0.45
C VAL A 32 -3.52 -13.98 -0.16
N LYS A 33 -3.93 -15.04 0.56
CA LYS A 33 -5.00 -15.94 0.12
C LYS A 33 -6.32 -15.19 -0.08
N ALA A 34 -6.66 -14.29 0.85
CA ALA A 34 -7.87 -13.48 0.74
C ALA A 34 -7.81 -12.51 -0.45
N TYR A 35 -6.64 -11.96 -0.78
CA TYR A 35 -6.44 -11.14 -1.98
C TYR A 35 -6.67 -11.93 -3.26
N PHE A 36 -6.00 -13.07 -3.45
CA PHE A 36 -6.14 -13.87 -4.67
C PHE A 36 -7.55 -14.45 -4.85
N ASN A 37 -8.26 -14.73 -3.77
CA ASN A 37 -9.62 -15.25 -3.80
C ASN A 37 -10.69 -14.15 -3.74
N SER A 38 -10.31 -12.87 -3.78
CA SER A 38 -11.28 -11.79 -3.70
C SER A 38 -12.15 -11.71 -4.97
N PRO A 39 -13.40 -11.20 -4.89
CA PRO A 39 -14.28 -11.10 -6.06
C PRO A 39 -13.70 -10.31 -7.23
N THR A 40 -12.86 -9.31 -6.94
CA THR A 40 -12.18 -8.50 -7.96
C THR A 40 -11.10 -9.28 -8.72
N GLN A 41 -10.71 -10.46 -8.22
CA GLN A 41 -9.70 -11.34 -8.80
C GLN A 41 -10.28 -12.68 -9.29
N ALA A 42 -11.61 -12.85 -9.29
CA ALA A 42 -12.28 -14.12 -9.56
C ALA A 42 -11.89 -14.78 -10.90
N ASN A 43 -11.48 -13.98 -11.89
CA ASN A 43 -11.10 -14.43 -13.24
C ASN A 43 -9.60 -14.25 -13.55
N VAL A 44 -8.77 -14.18 -12.51
CA VAL A 44 -7.33 -13.93 -12.63
C VAL A 44 -6.56 -15.17 -12.23
N LYS A 45 -5.70 -15.66 -13.13
CA LYS A 45 -4.77 -16.74 -12.83
C LYS A 45 -3.46 -16.13 -12.35
N PHE A 46 -3.08 -16.43 -11.10
CA PHE A 46 -1.82 -15.97 -10.51
C PHE A 46 -0.74 -17.06 -10.58
N THR A 47 0.43 -16.69 -11.07
CA THR A 47 1.66 -17.47 -10.99
C THR A 47 2.63 -16.74 -10.06
N ILE A 48 3.04 -17.38 -8.96
CA ILE A 48 4.03 -16.80 -8.05
C ILE A 48 5.43 -17.03 -8.64
N THR A 49 6.14 -15.93 -8.93
CA THR A 49 7.49 -15.96 -9.52
C THR A 49 8.58 -15.78 -8.47
N LYS A 50 8.24 -15.22 -7.31
CA LYS A 50 9.12 -15.16 -6.13
C LYS A 50 8.30 -15.20 -4.86
N LYS A 51 8.74 -15.99 -3.88
CA LYS A 51 8.09 -16.13 -2.59
C LYS A 51 9.12 -16.05 -1.48
N ASP A 52 9.01 -15.03 -0.64
CA ASP A 52 9.82 -14.85 0.56
C ASP A 52 8.92 -14.48 1.74
N LEU A 53 8.32 -15.51 2.34
CA LEU A 53 7.39 -15.33 3.45
C LEU A 53 8.08 -14.79 4.71
N HIS A 54 9.38 -15.04 4.88
CA HIS A 54 10.12 -14.57 6.06
C HIS A 54 10.16 -13.05 6.09
N ASN A 55 10.36 -12.43 4.92
CA ASN A 55 10.38 -10.98 4.79
C ASN A 55 9.04 -10.39 4.34
N GLY A 56 7.96 -11.18 4.39
CA GLY A 56 6.64 -10.67 4.07
C GLY A 56 6.43 -10.36 2.58
N TYR A 57 7.19 -10.97 1.68
CA TYR A 57 7.28 -10.55 0.28
C TYR A 57 6.90 -11.62 -0.74
N MET A 58 6.25 -11.22 -1.84
CA MET A 58 6.07 -12.07 -3.03
C MET A 58 6.11 -11.25 -4.33
N LYS A 59 6.50 -11.90 -5.43
CA LYS A 59 6.24 -11.44 -6.80
C LYS A 59 5.28 -12.39 -7.50
N TYR A 60 4.42 -11.85 -8.34
CA TYR A 60 3.49 -12.64 -9.13
C TYR A 60 3.38 -12.13 -10.57
N GLU A 61 2.95 -13.04 -11.43
CA GLU A 61 2.37 -12.76 -12.74
C GLU A 61 0.88 -13.09 -12.69
N ALA A 62 0.05 -12.19 -13.19
CA ALA A 62 -1.40 -12.32 -13.23
C ALA A 62 -1.86 -12.33 -14.69
N SER A 63 -2.48 -13.44 -15.10
CA SER A 63 -3.07 -13.62 -16.42
C SER A 63 -4.58 -13.47 -16.34
N TYR A 64 -5.12 -12.56 -17.13
CA TYR A 64 -6.57 -12.36 -17.27
C TYR A 64 -7.13 -13.19 -18.43
N THR A 65 -8.45 -13.32 -18.50
CA THR A 65 -9.16 -14.07 -19.56
C THR A 65 -8.85 -13.58 -20.98
N ASN A 66 -8.47 -12.30 -21.14
CA ASN A 66 -8.03 -11.71 -22.40
C ASN A 66 -6.52 -11.93 -22.70
N GLN A 67 -5.85 -12.83 -21.99
CA GLN A 67 -4.40 -13.10 -22.08
C GLN A 67 -3.48 -11.92 -21.75
N SER A 68 -4.00 -10.82 -21.18
CA SER A 68 -3.12 -9.78 -20.64
C SER A 68 -2.34 -10.33 -19.44
N ILE A 69 -1.01 -10.19 -19.49
CA ILE A 69 -0.12 -10.56 -18.40
C ILE A 69 0.30 -9.28 -17.69
N THR A 70 -0.03 -9.18 -16.42
CA THR A 70 0.47 -8.13 -15.53
C THR A 70 1.45 -8.73 -14.53
N ARG A 71 2.38 -7.92 -14.07
CA ARG A 71 3.34 -8.29 -13.02
C ARG A 71 3.01 -7.52 -11.76
N GLY A 72 3.22 -8.11 -10.60
CA GLY A 72 2.97 -7.43 -9.35
C GLY A 72 3.84 -7.91 -8.21
N GLU A 73 3.80 -7.14 -7.14
CA GLU A 73 4.51 -7.43 -5.90
C GLU A 73 3.54 -7.34 -4.74
N LEU A 74 3.81 -8.14 -3.71
CA LEU A 74 3.07 -8.14 -2.46
C LEU A 74 4.08 -7.91 -1.33
N ALA A 75 3.79 -6.98 -0.44
CA ALA A 75 4.59 -6.77 0.78
C ALA A 75 3.67 -6.67 2.00
N TYR A 76 4.05 -7.37 3.05
CA TYR A 76 3.31 -7.50 4.28
C TYR A 76 3.89 -6.60 5.37
N TYR A 77 3.02 -5.84 6.02
CA TYR A 77 3.39 -4.86 7.05
C TYR A 77 2.61 -5.14 8.33
N VAL A 78 3.28 -4.99 9.47
CA VAL A 78 2.69 -5.15 10.80
C VAL A 78 3.13 -4.00 11.68
N THR A 79 2.17 -3.38 12.39
CA THR A 79 2.47 -2.34 13.38
C THR A 79 2.94 -2.94 14.70
N ASN A 80 3.51 -2.12 15.57
CA ASN A 80 3.84 -2.50 16.95
C ASN A 80 2.59 -2.96 17.73
N GLY A 81 1.43 -2.38 17.42
CA GLY A 81 0.13 -2.79 17.97
C GLY A 81 -0.47 -4.04 17.34
N GLY A 82 0.20 -4.68 16.37
CA GLY A 82 -0.24 -5.90 15.72
C GLY A 82 -1.29 -5.69 14.62
N GLN A 83 -1.49 -4.47 14.13
CA GLN A 83 -2.31 -4.21 12.95
C GLN A 83 -1.57 -4.67 11.70
N GLU A 84 -2.22 -5.50 10.90
CA GLU A 84 -1.64 -6.14 9.73
C GLU A 84 -2.18 -5.52 8.44
N MET A 85 -1.31 -5.40 7.44
CA MET A 85 -1.63 -4.84 6.14
C MET A 85 -0.86 -5.53 5.03
N LEU A 86 -1.50 -5.66 3.86
CA LEU A 86 -0.88 -6.11 2.63
C LEU A 86 -0.84 -4.94 1.64
N ALA A 87 0.36 -4.51 1.26
CA ALA A 87 0.55 -3.63 0.12
C ALA A 87 0.67 -4.49 -1.14
N VAL A 88 0.01 -4.05 -2.21
CA VAL A 88 -0.07 -4.76 -3.49
C VAL A 88 0.26 -3.78 -4.60
N THR A 89 1.20 -4.16 -5.45
CA THR A 89 1.48 -3.44 -6.69
C THR A 89 1.02 -4.26 -7.90
N THR A 90 0.43 -3.59 -8.89
CA THR A 90 0.11 -4.17 -10.19
C THR A 90 0.69 -3.27 -11.28
N LEU A 91 1.67 -3.79 -12.02
CA LEU A 91 2.29 -3.14 -13.16
C LEU A 91 1.41 -3.33 -14.40
N MET A 92 0.98 -2.22 -14.99
CA MET A 92 0.22 -2.17 -16.22
C MET A 92 1.08 -1.49 -17.29
N CYS A 93 1.32 -2.18 -18.40
CA CYS A 93 2.12 -1.65 -19.50
C CYS A 93 1.29 -1.57 -20.78
N MET A 94 1.20 -0.38 -21.36
CA MET A 94 0.78 -0.18 -22.74
C MET A 94 1.97 0.43 -23.50
N GLN A 95 1.87 1.69 -23.92
CA GLN A 95 2.98 2.43 -24.50
C GLN A 95 4.02 2.83 -23.45
N ALA A 96 3.58 3.18 -22.23
CA ALA A 96 4.40 3.33 -21.03
C ALA A 96 3.89 2.36 -19.96
N CYS A 97 4.69 2.11 -18.92
CA CYS A 97 4.24 1.35 -17.77
C CYS A 97 3.86 2.27 -16.61
N SER A 98 2.84 1.87 -15.85
CA SER A 98 2.47 2.50 -14.58
C SER A 98 2.16 1.41 -13.57
N THR A 99 2.55 1.62 -12.31
CA THR A 99 2.20 0.73 -11.22
C THR A 99 1.02 1.27 -10.42
N LEU A 100 -0.05 0.49 -10.33
CA LEU A 100 -1.10 0.71 -9.33
C LEU A 100 -0.63 0.21 -7.97
N LEU A 101 -0.76 1.02 -6.92
CA LEU A 101 -0.50 0.65 -5.52
C LEU A 101 -1.81 0.60 -4.74
N GLN A 102 -2.06 -0.48 -4.02
CA GLN A 102 -3.23 -0.64 -3.15
C GLN A 102 -2.83 -1.26 -1.81
N PHE A 103 -3.62 -0.97 -0.77
CA PHE A 103 -3.40 -1.49 0.56
C PHE A 103 -4.64 -2.22 1.06
N TYR A 104 -4.46 -3.36 1.70
CA TYR A 104 -5.55 -4.20 2.18
C TYR A 104 -5.34 -4.63 3.63
N GLY A 105 -6.43 -4.83 4.34
CA GLY A 105 -6.46 -5.45 5.66
C GLY A 105 -7.65 -6.41 5.78
N ILE A 106 -7.78 -7.05 6.94
CA ILE A 106 -8.96 -7.86 7.26
C ILE A 106 -9.88 -7.11 8.23
N GLN A 107 -11.11 -6.84 7.79
CA GLN A 107 -12.17 -6.27 8.60
C GLN A 107 -13.36 -7.22 8.60
N GLN A 108 -13.85 -7.59 9.78
CA GLN A 108 -14.97 -8.54 9.93
C GLN A 108 -14.78 -9.85 9.14
N GLY A 109 -13.54 -10.37 9.11
CA GLY A 109 -13.19 -11.62 8.41
C GLY A 109 -13.09 -11.50 6.89
N LYS A 110 -13.26 -10.31 6.31
CA LYS A 110 -13.17 -10.07 4.86
C LYS A 110 -11.98 -9.19 4.51
N LEU A 111 -11.43 -9.40 3.32
CA LEU A 111 -10.46 -8.48 2.74
C LEU A 111 -11.13 -7.14 2.49
N THR A 112 -10.48 -6.06 2.93
CA THR A 112 -11.00 -4.70 2.76
C THR A 112 -9.88 -3.80 2.30
N LEU A 113 -10.18 -2.98 1.28
CA LEU A 113 -9.28 -1.93 0.82
C LEU A 113 -9.12 -0.89 1.93
N LEU A 114 -7.88 -0.46 2.15
CA LEU A 114 -7.52 0.58 3.10
C LEU A 114 -7.16 1.86 2.31
N PRO A 115 -8.11 2.77 2.05
CA PRO A 115 -7.86 3.90 1.14
C PRO A 115 -6.97 5.00 1.76
N ASN A 116 -6.85 5.03 3.09
CA ASN A 116 -6.21 6.12 3.85
C ASN A 116 -4.92 5.68 4.53
N GLN A 117 -4.07 4.95 3.80
CA GLN A 117 -2.78 4.45 4.32
C GLN A 117 -1.63 5.42 4.13
N ILE A 118 -1.80 6.50 3.38
CA ILE A 118 -0.80 7.56 3.24
C ILE A 118 -1.26 8.75 4.05
N VAL A 119 -0.41 9.24 4.96
CA VAL A 119 -0.75 10.36 5.85
C VAL A 119 -1.07 11.61 5.05
N GLY A 120 -2.26 12.16 5.27
CA GLY A 120 -2.70 13.43 4.67
C GLY A 120 -3.00 13.37 3.17
N MET A 121 -3.10 12.19 2.56
CA MET A 121 -3.38 12.03 1.13
C MET A 121 -4.28 10.83 0.85
N THR A 122 -5.26 11.01 -0.03
CA THR A 122 -5.97 9.87 -0.64
C THR A 122 -5.08 9.20 -1.70
N MET A 123 -5.45 8.02 -2.17
CA MET A 123 -4.75 7.37 -3.28
C MET A 123 -4.78 8.19 -4.58
N ASN A 124 -5.85 8.97 -4.82
CA ASN A 124 -5.94 9.89 -5.96
C ASN A 124 -4.96 11.05 -5.80
N ASP A 125 -4.89 11.66 -4.61
CA ASP A 125 -3.94 12.75 -4.33
C ASP A 125 -2.49 12.26 -4.46
N PHE A 126 -2.22 11.04 -3.99
CA PHE A 126 -0.92 10.40 -4.14
C PHE A 126 -0.55 10.25 -5.62
N GLY A 127 -1.43 9.69 -6.45
CA GLY A 127 -1.18 9.54 -7.89
C GLY A 127 -0.95 10.88 -8.58
N ASN A 128 -1.74 11.90 -8.27
CA ASN A 128 -1.56 13.25 -8.80
C ASN A 128 -0.19 13.83 -8.40
N ARG A 129 0.19 13.69 -7.12
CA ARG A 129 1.44 14.23 -6.60
C ARG A 129 2.66 13.53 -7.18
N VAL A 130 2.63 12.21 -7.32
CA VAL A 130 3.67 11.44 -8.01
C VAL A 130 3.82 11.90 -9.46
N ASN A 131 2.72 12.01 -10.20
CA ASN A 131 2.75 12.47 -11.59
C ASN A 131 3.36 13.86 -11.75
N GLN A 132 3.06 14.79 -10.83
CA GLN A 132 3.69 16.11 -10.84
C GLN A 132 5.20 16.02 -10.57
N LEU A 133 5.64 15.22 -9.60
CA LEU A 133 7.07 15.03 -9.34
C LEU A 133 7.80 14.45 -10.55
N ILE A 134 7.23 13.43 -11.19
CA ILE A 134 7.79 12.81 -12.40
C ILE A 134 7.98 13.86 -13.51
N LYS A 135 6.98 14.71 -13.77
CA LYS A 135 7.07 15.80 -14.75
C LYS A 135 8.19 16.80 -14.43
N THR A 136 8.35 17.18 -13.16
CA THR A 136 9.44 18.09 -12.75
C THR A 136 10.83 17.48 -12.91
N LYS A 137 10.93 16.13 -12.97
CA LYS A 137 12.18 15.39 -13.11
C LYS A 137 12.41 14.87 -14.53
N MET A 138 11.69 15.42 -15.52
CA MET A 138 12.01 15.16 -16.93
C MET A 138 13.41 15.69 -17.26
N SER A 139 14.16 14.95 -18.07
CA SER A 139 15.43 15.40 -18.62
C SER A 139 15.21 16.44 -19.72
N ALA A 140 16.30 17.09 -20.16
CA ALA A 140 16.23 17.98 -21.33
C ALA A 140 15.81 17.22 -22.60
N ASN A 141 16.33 15.99 -22.78
CA ASN A 141 16.04 15.13 -23.92
C ASN A 141 14.56 14.70 -23.93
N GLU A 142 14.02 14.29 -22.79
CA GLU A 142 12.59 13.97 -22.67
C GLU A 142 11.70 15.18 -22.98
N ARG A 143 12.06 16.37 -22.49
CA ARG A 143 11.30 17.59 -22.82
C ARG A 143 11.35 17.90 -24.32
N GLN A 144 12.50 17.75 -24.96
CA GLN A 144 12.65 17.96 -26.40
C GLN A 144 11.76 16.99 -27.20
N ARG A 145 11.80 15.69 -26.88
CA ARG A 145 10.98 14.68 -27.56
C ARG A 145 9.49 14.92 -27.31
N GLN A 146 9.10 15.33 -26.10
CA GLN A 146 7.73 15.71 -25.80
C GLN A 146 7.28 16.90 -26.67
N ALA A 147 8.13 17.91 -26.86
CA ALA A 147 7.83 19.06 -27.72
C ALA A 147 7.67 18.68 -29.20
N GLN A 148 8.27 17.57 -29.63
CA GLN A 148 8.10 16.97 -30.96
C GLN A 148 6.82 16.11 -31.07
N GLY A 149 6.01 16.04 -30.00
CA GLY A 149 4.76 15.27 -29.97
C GLY A 149 4.95 13.80 -29.57
N GLU A 150 6.14 13.40 -29.14
CA GLU A 150 6.36 12.03 -28.70
C GLU A 150 5.69 11.74 -27.34
N MET A 151 5.09 10.57 -27.24
CA MET A 151 4.35 10.09 -26.07
C MET A 151 5.12 8.99 -25.34
N ALA A 152 4.68 8.65 -24.13
CA ALA A 152 5.17 7.49 -23.38
C ALA A 152 6.72 7.46 -23.15
N LEU A 153 7.28 8.64 -22.86
CA LEU A 153 8.74 8.83 -22.73
C LEU A 153 9.34 8.18 -21.48
N PHE A 154 8.53 7.96 -20.45
CA PHE A 154 8.93 7.37 -19.18
C PHE A 154 7.79 6.52 -18.61
N SER A 155 8.15 5.64 -17.67
CA SER A 155 7.22 4.84 -16.88
C SER A 155 7.23 5.30 -15.41
N ASP A 156 6.10 5.15 -14.73
CA ASP A 156 5.99 5.29 -13.26
C ASP A 156 6.01 3.90 -12.63
N ILE A 157 7.07 3.59 -11.88
CA ILE A 157 7.27 2.28 -11.28
C ILE A 157 7.27 2.43 -9.76
N THR A 158 6.24 1.88 -9.13
CA THR A 158 6.24 1.66 -7.68
C THR A 158 6.79 0.27 -7.38
N SER A 159 7.83 0.19 -6.56
CA SER A 159 8.47 -1.07 -6.16
C SER A 159 8.33 -1.30 -4.66
N LEU A 160 7.84 -2.48 -4.30
CA LEU A 160 7.81 -2.95 -2.91
C LEU A 160 9.15 -3.64 -2.63
N PRO A 161 9.90 -3.22 -1.60
CA PRO A 161 11.15 -3.88 -1.29
C PRO A 161 10.89 -5.28 -0.73
N GLN A 162 11.79 -6.22 -1.02
CA GLN A 162 11.76 -7.53 -0.36
C GLN A 162 12.05 -7.40 1.14
N HIS A 163 12.86 -6.42 1.54
CA HIS A 163 13.20 -6.14 2.93
C HIS A 163 13.00 -4.65 3.22
N GLY A 164 12.36 -4.34 4.34
CA GLY A 164 12.31 -2.99 4.88
C GLY A 164 10.94 -2.31 4.80
N THR A 165 10.92 -1.06 5.26
CA THR A 165 9.71 -0.28 5.51
C THR A 165 9.45 0.79 4.45
N THR A 166 10.27 0.86 3.41
CA THR A 166 10.25 1.94 2.41
C THR A 166 9.82 1.45 1.04
N ILE A 167 8.66 1.89 0.57
CA ILE A 167 8.23 1.70 -0.82
C ILE A 167 8.85 2.81 -1.68
N TYR A 168 9.40 2.44 -2.84
CA TYR A 168 10.05 3.37 -3.75
C TYR A 168 9.17 3.66 -4.95
N ILE A 169 9.07 4.94 -5.31
CA ILE A 169 8.39 5.41 -6.51
C ILE A 169 9.46 5.95 -7.46
N LYS A 170 9.50 5.39 -8.67
CA LYS A 170 10.56 5.64 -9.64
C LYS A 170 9.99 6.16 -10.95
N LYS A 171 10.70 7.13 -11.54
CA LYS A 171 10.57 7.45 -12.95
C LYS A 171 11.59 6.62 -13.72
N ASP A 172 11.14 5.80 -14.65
CA ASP A 172 11.99 4.99 -15.52
C ASP A 172 11.95 5.55 -16.96
N SER A 173 13.01 6.24 -17.35
CA SER A 173 13.14 6.88 -18.66
C SER A 173 13.44 5.86 -19.74
N ARG A 174 12.60 5.83 -20.77
CA ARG A 174 12.84 5.04 -21.97
C ARG A 174 13.75 5.78 -22.95
N VAL A 175 13.77 7.11 -22.85
CA VAL A 175 14.60 7.98 -23.67
C VAL A 175 16.05 7.94 -23.21
N ASP A 176 16.28 8.15 -21.92
CA ASP A 176 17.63 8.29 -21.36
C ASP A 176 18.18 6.98 -20.78
N ARG A 177 17.38 5.90 -20.80
CA ARG A 177 17.74 4.57 -20.29
C ARG A 177 18.21 4.60 -18.84
N ASN A 178 17.56 5.42 -18.03
CA ASN A 178 17.87 5.56 -16.61
C ASN A 178 16.61 5.50 -15.75
N SER A 179 16.78 5.18 -14.48
CA SER A 179 15.71 5.21 -13.50
C SER A 179 16.13 6.05 -12.30
N ILE A 180 15.23 6.93 -11.86
CA ILE A 180 15.44 7.78 -10.69
C ILE A 180 14.31 7.60 -9.70
N VAL A 181 14.63 7.57 -8.41
CA VAL A 181 13.63 7.62 -7.33
C VAL A 181 13.11 9.05 -7.22
N VAL A 182 11.81 9.24 -7.39
CA VAL A 182 11.15 10.55 -7.31
C VAL A 182 10.43 10.77 -5.99
N ALA A 183 10.03 9.68 -5.33
CA ALA A 183 9.42 9.72 -4.01
C ALA A 183 9.60 8.38 -3.28
N GLU A 184 9.38 8.43 -1.97
CA GLU A 184 9.37 7.28 -1.08
C GLU A 184 8.14 7.32 -0.18
N LEU A 185 7.65 6.14 0.21
CA LEU A 185 6.67 5.99 1.28
C LEU A 185 7.33 5.24 2.43
N HIS A 186 7.48 5.89 3.59
CA HIS A 186 8.07 5.32 4.79
C HIS A 186 6.99 4.79 5.71
N PHE A 187 6.99 3.50 5.98
CA PHE A 187 6.05 2.89 6.92
C PHE A 187 6.38 3.26 8.36
N ASP A 188 5.40 3.81 9.06
CA ASP A 188 5.47 4.08 10.49
C ASP A 188 4.86 2.91 11.28
N LEU A 189 5.73 2.20 12.00
CA LEU A 189 5.36 1.03 12.81
C LEU A 189 4.40 1.38 13.97
N THR A 190 4.33 2.64 14.38
CA THR A 190 3.47 3.08 15.48
C THR A 190 2.04 3.29 14.99
N THR A 191 1.89 4.00 13.87
CA THR A 191 0.57 4.40 13.34
C THR A 191 0.01 3.45 12.30
N GLY A 192 0.85 2.60 11.70
CA GLY A 192 0.48 1.74 10.58
C GLY A 192 0.22 2.47 9.28
N LYS A 193 0.70 3.70 9.15
CA LYS A 193 0.54 4.51 7.95
C LYS A 193 1.88 4.79 7.30
N PHE A 194 1.83 5.18 6.04
CA PHE A 194 2.97 5.62 5.27
C PHE A 194 3.08 7.14 5.26
N ARG A 195 4.29 7.64 5.49
CA ARG A 195 4.66 9.03 5.27
C ARG A 195 5.27 9.18 3.88
N PHE A 196 4.75 10.11 3.09
CA PHE A 196 5.29 10.43 1.78
C PHE A 196 6.47 11.39 1.87
N VAL A 197 7.57 11.03 1.19
CA VAL A 197 8.82 11.80 1.18
C VAL A 197 9.22 12.06 -0.28
N LYS A 198 9.29 13.35 -0.65
CA LYS A 198 9.78 13.79 -1.96
C LYS A 198 11.31 13.62 -2.06
N ARG A 199 11.81 13.25 -3.24
CA ARG A 199 13.24 13.27 -3.60
C ARG A 199 13.54 14.25 -4.75
#